data_AF-A0A3E1KCP0-F1
#
_entry.id   AF-A0A3E1KCP0-F1
#
_cell.length_a   1.000
_cell.length_b   1.000
_cell.length_c   1.000
_cell.angle_alpha   90.00
_cell.angle_beta   90.00
_cell.angle_gamma   90.00
#
_symmetry.space_group_name_H-M   'P 1'
#
loop_
_entity.id
_entity.type
_entity.pdbx_description
1 polymer ?
#
loop_
_entity_poly.entity_id
_entity_poly.type
_entity_poly.pdbx_seq_one_letter_code
_entity_poly.pdbx_strand_id
1 'polypeptide(L)' 'MKGGEFGFACPCCGEPNELFIDPEERGQVVVMDCRVCCRPIEIALPLNPDEAPDVRPEDQ' A
#
# COMPACT_ATOMS: atom_id res chain seq x y z
N MET A 1 7.37 13.41 -12.86
CA MET A 1 7.35 13.42 -11.38
C MET A 1 8.07 12.15 -10.92
N LYS A 2 8.86 12.16 -9.83
CA LYS A 2 9.54 10.94 -9.37
C LYS A 2 8.64 10.17 -8.40
N GLY A 3 8.52 8.85 -8.57
CA GLY A 3 7.87 7.96 -7.60
C GLY A 3 8.67 7.84 -6.29
N GLY A 4 8.07 7.18 -5.29
CA GLY A 4 8.65 7.00 -3.97
C GLY A 4 8.34 5.63 -3.37
N GLU A 5 9.22 5.16 -2.48
CA GLU A 5 9.05 3.91 -1.74
C GLU A 5 8.27 4.17 -0.44
N PHE A 6 7.30 3.32 -0.14
CA PHE A 6 6.47 3.36 1.05
C PHE A 6 6.54 2.02 1.79
N GLY A 7 6.99 2.05 3.05
CA GLY A 7 7.05 0.88 3.91
C GLY A 7 5.88 0.84 4.89
N PHE A 8 5.28 -0.33 5.10
CA PHE A 8 4.14 -0.52 6.00
C PHE A 8 4.15 -1.92 6.63
N ALA A 9 3.43 -2.09 7.74
CA ALA A 9 3.23 -3.40 8.35
C ALA A 9 1.97 -4.06 7.78
N CYS A 10 2.03 -5.35 7.44
CA CYS A 10 0.88 -6.09 6.96
C CYS A 10 -0.24 -6.08 8.01
N PRO A 11 -1.48 -5.68 7.67
CA PRO A 11 -2.58 -5.66 8.62
C PRO A 11 -3.05 -7.07 9.03
N CYS A 12 -2.62 -8.11 8.30
CA CYS A 12 -3.00 -9.50 8.55
C CYS A 12 -2.04 -10.25 9.47
N CYS A 13 -0.72 -10.06 9.34
CA CYS A 13 0.30 -10.79 10.11
C CYS A 13 1.32 -9.90 10.84
N GLY A 14 1.32 -8.59 10.59
CA GLY A 14 2.24 -7.62 11.22
C GLY A 14 3.63 -7.52 10.58
N GLU A 15 3.95 -8.36 9.59
CA GLU A 15 5.27 -8.36 8.94
C GLU A 15 5.48 -7.15 8.00
N PRO A 16 6.71 -6.64 7.86
CA PRO A 16 7.00 -5.47 7.02
C PRO A 16 6.84 -5.77 5.53
N ASN A 17 6.23 -4.83 4.82
CA ASN A 17 6.01 -4.82 3.38
C ASN A 17 6.39 -3.44 2.80
N GLU A 18 6.58 -3.40 1.48
CA GLU A 18 7.04 -2.22 0.74
C GLU A 18 6.19 -2.08 -0.53
N LEU A 19 5.88 -0.83 -0.89
CA LEU A 19 5.18 -0.46 -2.11
C LEU A 19 5.94 0.68 -2.81
N PHE A 20 6.15 0.55 -4.11
CA PHE A 20 6.59 1.68 -4.93
C PHE A 20 5.36 2.43 -5.45
N ILE A 21 5.28 3.73 -5.16
CA ILE A 21 4.14 4.57 -5.57
C ILE A 21 4.56 5.36 -6.81
N ASP A 22 3.98 5.03 -7.95
CA ASP A 22 4.09 5.88 -9.14
C ASP A 22 3.19 7.13 -8.97
N PRO A 23 3.66 8.34 -9.32
CA PRO A 23 2.82 9.54 -9.32
C PRO A 23 1.53 9.40 -10.14
N GLU A 24 1.50 8.55 -11.18
CA GLU A 24 0.32 8.28 -12.01
C GLU A 24 -0.74 7.41 -11.29
N GLU A 25 -0.35 6.67 -10.24
CA GLU A 25 -1.23 5.81 -9.44
C GLU A 25 -1.89 6.56 -8.27
N ARG A 26 -1.53 7.82 -8.03
CA ARG A 26 -2.12 8.61 -6.95
C ARG A 26 -3.63 8.78 -7.13
N GLY A 27 -4.38 8.61 -6.04
CA GLY A 27 -5.84 8.60 -6.05
C GLY A 27 -6.44 7.25 -6.43
N GLN A 28 -5.63 6.24 -6.75
CA GLN A 28 -6.08 4.88 -7.02
C GLN A 28 -6.01 4.01 -5.76
N VAL A 29 -6.66 2.86 -5.85
CA VAL A 29 -6.57 1.78 -4.87
C VAL A 29 -5.77 0.66 -5.51
N VAL A 30 -4.71 0.23 -4.85
CA VAL A 30 -3.88 -0.88 -5.30
C VAL A 30 -4.07 -2.08 -4.37
N VAL A 31 -4.07 -3.28 -4.96
CA VAL A 31 -4.16 -4.53 -4.21
C VAL A 31 -2.86 -5.28 -4.41
N MET A 32 -2.26 -5.72 -3.30
CA MET A 32 -1.08 -6.58 -3.33
C MET A 32 -1.16 -7.66 -2.25
N ASP A 33 -0.57 -8.81 -2.53
CA ASP A 33 -0.43 -9.86 -1.52
C ASP A 33 0.70 -9.55 -0.55
N CYS A 34 0.51 -9.85 0.74
CA CYS A 34 1.59 -9.83 1.71
C CYS A 34 2.71 -10.79 1.29
N ARG A 35 3.96 -10.31 1.25
CA ARG A 35 5.14 -11.12 0.90
C ARG A 35 5.44 -12.27 1.87
N VAL A 36 4.80 -12.29 3.05
CA VAL A 36 5.01 -13.31 4.09
C VAL A 36 3.81 -14.23 4.25
N CYS A 37 2.61 -13.66 4.48
CA CYS A 37 1.41 -14.47 4.73
C CYS A 37 0.52 -14.68 3.49
N CYS A 38 0.87 -14.10 2.34
CA CYS A 38 0.13 -14.20 1.08
C CYS A 38 -1.36 -13.81 1.16
N ARG A 39 -1.73 -12.95 2.12
CA ARG A 39 -3.09 -12.41 2.22
C ARG A 39 -3.19 -11.08 1.45
N PRO A 40 -4.32 -10.81 0.76
CA PRO A 40 -4.49 -9.59 -0.01
C PRO A 40 -4.59 -8.37 0.90
N ILE A 41 -3.89 -7.31 0.51
CA ILE A 41 -3.84 -6.02 1.19
C ILE A 41 -4.29 -4.98 0.18
N GLU A 42 -5.30 -4.21 0.55
CA GLU A 42 -5.76 -3.06 -0.20
C GLU A 42 -5.09 -1.79 0.35
N ILE A 43 -4.55 -0.96 -0.54
CA ILE A 43 -3.85 0.28 -0.20
C ILE A 43 -4.45 1.43 -1.01
N ALA A 44 -5.05 2.41 -0.33
CA ALA A 44 -5.57 3.60 -0.97
C ALA A 44 -4.48 4.68 -1.04
N LEU A 45 -4.10 5.08 -2.25
CA LEU A 45 -3.04 6.05 -2.49
C LEU A 45 -3.60 7.47 -2.47
N PRO A 46 -3.11 8.37 -1.60
CA PRO A 46 -3.61 9.73 -1.53
C PRO A 46 -3.18 10.54 -2.76
N LEU A 47 -4.04 11.47 -3.16
CA LEU A 47 -3.73 12.46 -4.20
C LEU A 47 -2.55 13.34 -3.77
N ASN A 48 -2.48 13.67 -2.49
CA ASN A 48 -1.42 14.48 -1.91
C ASN A 48 -0.23 13.61 -1.47
N PRO A 49 1.01 13.88 -1.94
CA PRO A 49 2.20 13.14 -1.51
C PRO A 49 2.56 13.27 -0.03
N ASP A 50 2.07 14.29 0.66
CA ASP A 50 2.34 14.49 2.09
C ASP A 50 1.40 13.69 3.01
N GLU A 51 0.35 13.08 2.44
CA GLU A 51 -0.57 12.20 3.14
C GLU A 51 -0.08 10.75 3.08
N ALA A 52 -0.28 10.00 4.16
CA ALA A 52 0.06 8.58 4.20
C ALA A 52 -1.02 7.74 3.50
N PRO A 53 -0.64 6.68 2.76
CA PRO A 53 -1.60 5.69 2.26
C PRO A 53 -2.40 5.03 3.38
N ASP A 54 -3.69 4.79 3.11
CA ASP A 54 -4.54 3.96 3.97
C ASP A 54 -4.33 2.49 3.62
N VAL A 55 -4.06 1.65 4.62
CA VAL A 55 -3.65 0.25 4.44
C VAL A 55 -4.60 -0.65 5.20
N ARG A 56 -5.28 -1.57 4.49
CA ARG A 56 -6.27 -2.48 5.08
C ARG A 56 -6.26 -3.87 4.41
N PRO A 57 -6.75 -4.92 5.08
CA PRO A 57 -7.02 -6.19 4.41
C PRO A 57 -8.10 -6.00 3.34
N GLU A 58 -7.98 -6.66 2.17
CA GLU A 58 -9.05 -6.63 1.15
C GLU A 58 -10.31 -7.38 1.60
N ASP A 59 -10.17 -8.37 2.49
CA ASP A 59 -11.23 -9.28 2.97
C ASP A 59 -12.29 -8.61 3.89
N GLN A 60 -12.66 -7.33 3.69
CA GLN A 60 -13.79 -6.67 4.36
C GLN A 60 -14.88 -6.17 3.40
#